data_AF-A0A5P9IL41-F1
#
_entry.id   AF-A0A5P9IL41-F1
#
_cell.length_a   1.000
_cell.length_b   1.000
_cell.length_c   1.000
_cell.angle_alpha   90.00
_cell.angle_beta   90.00
_cell.angle_gamma   90.00
#
_symmetry.space_group_name_H-M   'P 1'
#
loop_
_entity.id
_entity.type
_entity.pdbx_description
1 polymer ?
#
loop_
_entity_poly.entity_id
_entity_poly.type
_entity_poly.pdbx_seq_one_letter_code
_entity_poly.pdbx_strand_id
1 'polypeptide(L)'
;MVDVELSHPPFTFLDDEGRERVRRSIDLAYYDREEIILDAGQTGEYLFLIHKGEVAELDPTLPGAQSHIGHYTAGDLFGAISILNGRSRYRFRAEQESLCYLLPKGVFQQLCAAYPAFAEFFRQRLAQKTRLLTERRAEGGVTMAGFMLARVSECMRPPRVVPATTSMAEAVHTLNDSHADSLLVEGEEGPGMVTKTDLLNALVLEGLTQQSPVKDVAHYALITATPQQYLFEVLVQMTRCKVERVVVMEDGRPCGVVELTDVLSYFSSRSYVVSLQVEQASSLETLAAASRRTPELVKALMAQGVKLRFAMGLLAALNGRIMNKAWGFLIEERYHDHSCLMVMGSEGRGEQILKTDQDNGLILTDDLDWPDCAAQMQRLTETLIELGYPPCPGDIMVSNPEWVGTESQWRGRIAQWAAKRDGESLMRLAILLDAHAVAGNAALLARLREELFERCSRDEILLSYFARTALRFSTPLTLFGSLKKPQHGVDIKKGGIFPIVHGVRTLALERRITATSTLERLEALVADGRLEERFAEDLGEALSLFTELRLRQQLARLDEPEGRDEAPDRVVVQALSSLERDLLREALHIVKEFKQRLSHRFHLEYS
;
A
#
# COMPACT_ATOMS: atom_id res chain seq x y z
N MET A 1 39.51 11.04 28.41
CA MET A 1 38.49 10.08 27.98
C MET A 1 37.64 10.81 26.97
N VAL A 2 37.54 10.27 25.76
CA VAL A 2 36.79 10.92 24.68
C VAL A 2 35.30 10.71 24.95
N ASP A 3 34.55 11.80 25.15
CA ASP A 3 33.11 11.72 25.41
C ASP A 3 32.39 11.51 24.07
N VAL A 4 32.14 10.24 23.74
CA VAL A 4 31.46 9.83 22.51
C VAL A 4 30.00 9.50 22.81
N GLU A 5 29.11 10.09 22.02
CA GLU A 5 27.68 9.90 22.18
C GLU A 5 27.25 8.53 21.64
N LEU A 6 26.99 7.58 22.54
CA LEU A 6 26.58 6.19 22.24
C LEU A 6 25.08 5.95 22.48
N SER A 7 24.29 7.02 22.58
CA SER A 7 22.84 7.02 22.83
C SER A 7 22.01 6.67 21.58
N HIS A 8 22.66 6.49 20.43
CA HIS A 8 22.01 6.20 19.15
C HIS A 8 22.37 4.80 18.62
N PRO A 9 21.50 4.16 17.80
CA PRO A 9 21.86 2.96 17.05
C PRO A 9 23.14 3.18 16.23
N PRO A 10 24.00 2.16 16.10
CA PRO A 10 23.85 0.81 16.61
C PRO A 10 24.24 0.61 18.08
N PHE A 11 24.82 1.62 18.75
CA PHE A 11 25.36 1.46 20.10
C PHE A 11 24.30 1.24 21.18
N THR A 12 23.05 1.60 20.91
CA THR A 12 21.90 1.22 21.78
C THR A 12 21.64 -0.28 21.85
N PHE A 13 22.17 -1.09 20.92
CA PHE A 13 22.08 -2.56 20.97
C PHE A 13 23.13 -3.22 21.85
N LEU A 14 24.09 -2.44 22.35
CA LEU A 14 25.08 -2.89 23.31
C LEU A 14 24.53 -2.72 24.73
N ASP A 15 24.93 -3.58 25.65
CA ASP A 15 24.75 -3.34 27.08
C ASP A 15 25.80 -2.32 27.59
N ASP A 16 25.80 -2.07 28.90
CA ASP A 16 26.77 -1.13 29.49
C ASP A 16 28.22 -1.60 29.33
N GLU A 17 28.46 -2.92 29.37
CA GLU A 17 29.80 -3.47 29.16
C GLU A 17 30.27 -3.28 27.71
N GLY A 18 29.39 -3.51 26.73
CA GLY A 18 29.66 -3.30 25.31
C GLY A 18 29.89 -1.83 24.99
N ARG A 19 29.08 -0.92 25.54
CA ARG A 19 29.29 0.54 25.41
C ARG A 19 30.61 0.98 26.04
N GLU A 20 30.95 0.46 27.21
CA GLU A 20 32.22 0.78 27.87
C GLU A 20 33.42 0.25 27.07
N ARG A 21 33.29 -0.94 26.46
CA ARG A 21 34.30 -1.49 25.56
C ARG A 21 34.53 -0.59 24.34
N VAL A 22 33.45 -0.06 23.76
CA VAL A 22 33.53 0.94 22.69
C VAL A 22 34.28 2.19 23.18
N ARG A 23 33.88 2.79 24.31
CA ARG A 23 34.53 4.01 24.85
C ARG A 23 36.02 3.84 25.12
N ARG A 24 36.45 2.67 25.62
CA ARG A 24 37.86 2.39 25.93
C ARG A 24 38.72 2.13 24.70
N SER A 25 38.11 1.81 23.57
CA SER A 25 38.81 1.41 22.35
C SER A 25 38.73 2.42 21.22
N ILE A 26 38.00 3.52 21.41
CA ILE A 26 37.90 4.56 20.40
C ILE A 26 39.10 5.51 20.47
N ASP A 27 39.69 5.76 19.32
CA ASP A 27 40.63 6.86 19.09
C ASP A 27 39.94 8.02 18.36
N LEU A 28 40.57 9.20 18.40
CA LEU A 28 40.09 10.39 17.70
C LEU A 28 41.10 10.76 16.61
N ALA A 29 40.63 10.85 15.36
CA ALA A 29 41.46 11.30 14.25
C ALA A 29 40.87 12.58 13.64
N TYR A 30 41.77 13.47 13.23
CA TYR A 30 41.47 14.68 12.49
C TYR A 30 41.93 14.49 11.05
N TYR A 31 41.11 14.95 10.10
CA TYR A 31 41.36 14.90 8.67
C TYR A 31 41.19 16.28 8.07
N ASP A 32 42.18 16.71 7.28
CA ASP A 32 42.11 17.97 6.54
C ASP A 32 41.15 17.86 5.36
N ARG A 33 40.72 19.03 4.86
CA ARG A 33 39.89 19.09 3.65
C ARG A 33 40.60 18.41 2.47
N GLU A 34 39.84 17.61 1.71
CA GLU A 34 40.30 16.76 0.60
C GLU A 34 41.17 15.55 1.00
N GLU A 35 41.42 15.32 2.29
CA GLU A 35 42.23 14.18 2.74
C GLU A 35 41.47 12.86 2.55
N ILE A 36 42.17 11.83 2.03
CA ILE A 36 41.61 10.49 1.86
C ILE A 36 41.69 9.74 3.19
N ILE A 37 40.53 9.42 3.74
CA ILE A 37 40.36 8.71 5.00
C ILE A 37 40.54 7.19 4.82
N LEU A 38 39.97 6.65 3.74
CA LEU A 38 40.06 5.23 3.38
C LEU A 38 39.99 5.11 1.87
N ASP A 39 41.03 4.60 1.21
CA ASP A 39 41.04 4.50 -0.26
C ASP A 39 40.38 3.21 -0.76
N ALA A 40 39.94 3.21 -2.03
CA ALA A 40 39.45 2.03 -2.70
C ALA A 40 40.57 0.98 -2.83
N GLY A 41 40.25 -0.27 -2.53
CA GLY A 41 41.20 -1.38 -2.44
C GLY A 41 41.96 -1.47 -1.11
N GLN A 42 41.91 -0.43 -0.27
CA GLN A 42 42.54 -0.43 1.06
C GLN A 42 41.79 -1.37 2.01
N THR A 43 42.52 -2.06 2.89
CA THR A 43 41.93 -2.91 3.93
C THR A 43 41.12 -2.06 4.92
N GLY A 44 39.91 -2.50 5.24
CA GLY A 44 39.10 -1.84 6.27
C GLY A 44 39.63 -2.18 7.66
N GLU A 45 40.31 -1.24 8.31
CA GLU A 45 40.91 -1.40 9.65
C GLU A 45 40.09 -0.76 10.78
N TYR A 46 39.21 0.19 10.46
CA TYR A 46 38.42 0.93 11.43
C TYR A 46 36.97 1.13 10.97
N LEU A 47 36.06 1.13 11.94
CA LEU A 47 34.73 1.73 11.80
C LEU A 47 34.86 3.19 12.23
N PHE A 48 34.40 4.10 11.39
CA PHE A 48 34.50 5.54 11.62
C PHE A 48 33.13 6.07 12.05
N LEU A 49 33.08 6.88 13.10
CA LEU A 49 31.93 7.67 13.51
C LEU A 49 32.30 9.15 13.42
N ILE A 50 31.57 9.94 12.63
CA ILE A 50 31.89 11.35 12.43
C ILE A 50 31.44 12.14 13.65
N HIS A 51 32.36 12.82 14.34
CA HIS A 51 32.03 13.76 15.40
C HIS A 51 31.69 15.14 14.83
N LYS A 52 32.50 15.61 13.88
CA LYS A 52 32.34 16.92 13.23
C LYS A 52 32.88 16.85 11.81
N GLY A 53 32.30 17.59 10.87
CA GLY A 53 32.76 17.63 9.49
C GLY A 53 31.89 16.81 8.53
N GLU A 54 32.38 16.66 7.31
CA GLU A 54 31.67 15.99 6.20
C GLU A 54 32.65 15.10 5.42
N VAL A 55 32.23 13.89 5.10
CA VAL A 55 33.02 12.91 4.35
C VAL A 55 32.24 12.45 3.13
N ALA A 56 32.86 12.51 1.95
CA ALA A 56 32.35 11.93 0.72
C ALA A 56 32.89 10.51 0.51
N GLU A 57 32.06 9.61 0.00
CA GLU A 57 32.46 8.31 -0.51
C GLU A 57 32.49 8.37 -2.04
N LEU A 58 33.53 7.82 -2.67
CA LEU A 58 33.88 8.00 -4.06
C LEU A 58 34.18 6.64 -4.73
N ASP A 59 33.56 6.34 -5.86
CA ASP A 59 33.97 5.29 -6.79
C ASP A 59 35.10 5.78 -7.71
N PRO A 60 36.33 5.26 -7.56
CA PRO A 60 37.46 5.69 -8.40
C PRO A 60 37.34 5.26 -9.87
N THR A 61 36.41 4.36 -10.19
CA THR A 61 36.20 3.87 -11.56
C THR A 61 35.34 4.82 -12.41
N LEU A 62 34.70 5.82 -11.78
CA LEU A 62 33.81 6.77 -12.43
C LEU A 62 34.46 8.16 -12.53
N PRO A 63 34.40 8.85 -13.70
CA PRO A 63 35.10 10.10 -13.90
C PRO A 63 34.36 11.33 -13.34
N GLY A 64 35.13 12.31 -12.85
CA GLY A 64 34.64 13.63 -12.47
C GLY A 64 33.62 13.58 -11.32
N ALA A 65 32.54 14.35 -11.45
CA ALA A 65 31.50 14.39 -10.42
C ALA A 65 30.90 12.99 -10.15
N GLN A 66 30.81 12.11 -11.17
CA GLN A 66 30.31 10.72 -11.09
C GLN A 66 31.07 9.81 -10.14
N SER A 67 32.27 10.20 -9.71
CA SER A 67 32.99 9.48 -8.66
C SER A 67 32.27 9.53 -7.33
N HIS A 68 31.57 10.60 -6.95
CA HIS A 68 30.90 10.62 -5.64
C HIS A 68 29.77 9.59 -5.60
N ILE A 69 29.57 8.87 -4.50
CA ILE A 69 28.52 7.85 -4.31
C ILE A 69 27.91 7.85 -2.90
N GLY A 70 28.45 8.64 -1.96
CA GLY A 70 27.91 8.79 -0.61
C GLY A 70 28.40 10.08 0.04
N HIS A 71 27.65 10.58 1.04
CA HIS A 71 28.02 11.74 1.84
C HIS A 71 27.57 11.50 3.30
N TYR A 72 28.50 11.72 4.22
CA TYR A 72 28.38 11.39 5.63
C TYR A 72 28.66 12.65 6.46
N THR A 73 27.87 12.85 7.51
CA THR A 73 27.84 14.03 8.38
C THR A 73 28.02 13.63 9.84
N ALA A 74 28.11 14.60 10.76
CA ALA A 74 28.19 14.33 12.19
C ALA A 74 27.11 13.34 12.67
N GLY A 75 27.53 12.31 13.38
CA GLY A 75 26.71 11.18 13.84
C GLY A 75 26.68 9.98 12.89
N ASP A 76 27.10 10.12 11.63
CA ASP A 76 27.08 9.04 10.66
C ASP A 76 28.29 8.10 10.80
N LEU A 77 28.09 6.85 10.38
CA LEU A 77 29.09 5.77 10.43
C LEU A 77 29.52 5.33 9.03
N PHE A 78 30.81 5.03 8.85
CA PHE A 78 31.32 4.40 7.62
C PHE A 78 32.49 3.43 7.90
N GLY A 79 32.87 2.63 6.91
CA GLY A 79 33.96 1.64 7.03
C GLY A 79 33.53 0.23 7.49
N ALA A 80 32.30 0.06 8.00
CA ALA A 80 31.77 -1.26 8.40
C ALA A 80 31.82 -2.29 7.26
N ILE A 81 31.34 -1.90 6.07
CA ILE A 81 31.31 -2.77 4.88
C ILE A 81 32.73 -3.12 4.44
N SER A 82 33.67 -2.17 4.52
CA SER A 82 35.08 -2.39 4.19
C SER A 82 35.74 -3.38 5.14
N ILE A 83 35.34 -3.40 6.42
CA ILE A 83 35.76 -4.43 7.39
C ILE A 83 35.16 -5.80 7.02
N LEU A 84 33.86 -5.86 6.74
CA LEU A 84 33.14 -7.11 6.44
C LEU A 84 33.63 -7.78 5.15
N ASN A 85 33.88 -6.99 4.10
CA ASN A 85 34.38 -7.47 2.82
C ASN A 85 35.92 -7.58 2.77
N GLY A 86 36.61 -7.18 3.84
CA GLY A 86 38.07 -7.16 3.95
C GLY A 86 38.76 -6.02 3.22
N ARG A 87 38.15 -5.42 2.18
CA ARG A 87 38.66 -4.24 1.46
C ARG A 87 37.55 -3.25 1.18
N SER A 88 37.92 -1.97 1.15
CA SER A 88 37.03 -0.92 0.69
C SER A 88 36.83 -1.02 -0.81
N ARG A 89 35.58 -1.01 -1.26
CA ARG A 89 35.26 -0.88 -2.69
C ARG A 89 35.45 0.57 -3.17
N TYR A 90 35.32 1.51 -2.25
CA TYR A 90 35.18 2.94 -2.52
C TYR A 90 36.15 3.76 -1.66
N ARG A 91 36.44 4.98 -2.12
CA ARG A 91 37.32 5.95 -1.46
C ARG A 91 36.52 6.91 -0.61
N PHE A 92 36.84 7.02 0.67
CA PHE A 92 36.27 8.02 1.58
C PHE A 92 37.23 9.20 1.68
N ARG A 93 36.74 10.41 1.42
CA ARG A 93 37.51 11.67 1.41
C ARG A 93 36.79 12.74 2.21
N ALA A 94 37.50 13.44 3.08
CA ALA A 94 36.97 14.58 3.82
C ALA A 94 36.62 15.75 2.87
N GLU A 95 35.39 16.29 2.93
CA GLU A 95 34.97 17.46 2.13
C GLU A 95 35.25 18.79 2.83
N GLN A 96 35.48 18.72 4.15
CA GLN A 96 35.94 19.80 5.01
C GLN A 96 36.78 19.21 6.16
N GLU A 97 37.39 20.06 6.97
CA GLU A 97 38.06 19.64 8.21
C GLU A 97 37.12 18.76 9.04
N SER A 98 37.51 17.50 9.24
CA SER A 98 36.64 16.47 9.81
C SER A 98 37.30 15.76 10.97
N LEU A 99 36.52 15.48 11.99
CA LEU A 99 36.93 14.79 13.21
C LEU A 99 36.12 13.50 13.33
N CYS A 100 36.81 12.36 13.36
CA CYS A 100 36.17 11.04 13.43
C CYS A 100 36.66 10.26 14.65
N TYR A 101 35.73 9.55 15.28
CA TYR A 101 36.02 8.48 16.22
C TYR A 101 36.32 7.19 15.45
N LEU A 102 37.44 6.55 15.77
CA LEU A 102 37.92 5.33 15.12
C LEU A 102 37.74 4.16 16.08
N LEU A 103 36.88 3.22 15.71
CA LEU A 103 36.72 1.94 16.41
C LEU A 103 37.50 0.85 15.68
N PRO A 104 38.52 0.23 16.30
CA PRO A 104 39.34 -0.80 15.67
C PRO A 104 38.53 -2.00 15.20
N LYS A 105 38.87 -2.53 14.02
CA LYS A 105 38.28 -3.73 13.40
C LYS A 105 38.14 -4.90 14.38
N GLY A 106 39.18 -5.19 15.14
CA GLY A 106 39.16 -6.31 16.09
C GLY A 106 38.07 -6.15 17.15
N VAL A 107 37.88 -4.93 17.66
CA VAL A 107 36.83 -4.62 18.64
C VAL A 107 35.46 -4.66 17.99
N PHE A 108 35.31 -4.07 16.79
CA PHE A 108 34.07 -4.16 16.02
C PHE A 108 33.65 -5.61 15.76
N GLN A 109 34.58 -6.48 15.33
CA GLN A 109 34.31 -7.90 15.09
C GLN A 109 33.93 -8.65 16.38
N GLN A 110 34.58 -8.35 17.50
CA GLN A 110 34.21 -8.90 18.81
C GLN A 110 32.81 -8.45 19.24
N LEU A 111 32.45 -7.19 19.03
CA LEU A 111 31.11 -6.68 19.31
C LEU A 111 30.07 -7.35 18.41
N CYS A 112 30.35 -7.53 17.12
CA CYS A 112 29.49 -8.29 16.22
C CYS A 112 29.35 -9.76 16.61
N ALA A 113 30.36 -10.38 17.21
CA ALA A 113 30.29 -11.76 17.68
C ALA A 113 29.51 -11.88 19.00
N ALA A 114 29.68 -10.93 19.91
CA ALA A 114 29.07 -10.94 21.23
C ALA A 114 27.62 -10.45 21.23
N TYR A 115 27.26 -9.53 20.32
CA TYR A 115 25.95 -8.88 20.29
C TYR A 115 25.28 -9.10 18.92
N PRO A 116 24.44 -10.14 18.77
CA PRO A 116 23.79 -10.46 17.50
C PRO A 116 23.00 -9.29 16.90
N ALA A 117 22.25 -8.53 17.71
CA ALA A 117 21.47 -7.37 17.25
C ALA A 117 22.36 -6.23 16.71
N PHE A 118 23.50 -5.97 17.37
CA PHE A 118 24.51 -5.01 16.88
C PHE A 118 25.10 -5.46 15.55
N ALA A 119 25.42 -6.75 15.43
CA ALA A 119 25.96 -7.32 14.20
C ALA A 119 24.97 -7.26 13.04
N GLU A 120 23.70 -7.54 13.33
CA GLU A 120 22.63 -7.58 12.34
C GLU A 120 22.35 -6.18 11.80
N PHE A 121 22.41 -5.11 12.61
CA PHE A 121 22.31 -3.73 12.12
C PHE A 121 23.24 -3.42 10.93
N PHE A 122 24.47 -3.97 10.92
CA PHE A 122 25.43 -3.77 9.83
C PHE A 122 25.29 -4.76 8.66
N ARG A 123 24.50 -5.84 8.83
CA ARG A 123 24.20 -6.84 7.79
C ARG A 123 22.83 -6.67 7.14
N GLN A 124 21.91 -5.96 7.81
CA GLN A 124 20.48 -5.96 7.51
C GLN A 124 20.09 -5.05 6.33
N ARG A 125 19.19 -5.59 5.48
CA ARG A 125 18.49 -4.89 4.38
C ARG A 125 17.31 -4.05 4.89
N LEU A 126 16.84 -3.13 4.05
CA LEU A 126 15.68 -2.24 4.25
C LEU A 126 14.51 -2.89 5.00
N ALA A 127 14.04 -4.07 4.58
CA ALA A 127 12.87 -4.75 5.16
C ALA A 127 12.99 -5.00 6.68
N GLN A 128 14.20 -5.29 7.17
CA GLN A 128 14.42 -5.58 8.59
C GLN A 128 14.66 -4.29 9.41
N LYS A 129 15.24 -3.25 8.79
CA LYS A 129 15.36 -1.91 9.40
C LYS A 129 13.98 -1.24 9.55
N THR A 130 13.05 -1.41 8.61
CA THR A 130 11.65 -0.95 8.73
C THR A 130 10.92 -1.64 9.89
N ARG A 131 11.19 -2.92 10.14
CA ARG A 131 10.61 -3.67 11.26
C ARG A 131 11.04 -3.12 12.61
N LEU A 132 12.33 -2.82 12.80
CA LEU A 132 12.85 -2.22 14.05
C LEU A 132 12.26 -0.83 14.35
N LEU A 133 12.00 -0.03 13.30
CA LEU A 133 11.28 1.25 13.45
C LEU A 133 9.82 1.06 13.89
N THR A 134 9.16 0.03 13.38
CA THR A 134 7.77 -0.28 13.73
C THR A 134 7.69 -0.75 15.19
N GLU A 135 8.64 -1.58 15.63
CA GLU A 135 8.72 -2.10 16.99
C GLU A 135 8.98 -0.99 18.03
N ARG A 136 9.85 -0.01 17.75
CA ARG A 136 10.06 1.16 18.66
C ARG A 136 8.84 2.09 18.79
N ARG A 137 7.98 2.17 17.77
CA ARG A 137 6.74 2.98 17.83
C ARG A 137 5.64 2.30 18.65
N ALA A 138 5.73 0.98 18.80
CA ALA A 138 4.75 0.17 19.52
C ALA A 138 4.91 0.20 21.05
N GLU A 139 6.02 0.72 21.58
CA GLU A 139 6.28 0.79 23.03
C GLU A 139 5.40 1.81 23.80
N GLY A 140 4.55 2.59 23.10
CA GLY A 140 3.78 3.70 23.68
C GLY A 140 2.29 3.48 23.98
N GLY A 141 1.72 2.27 23.82
CA GLY A 141 0.31 2.03 24.14
C GLY A 141 -0.16 0.63 23.74
N VAL A 142 -1.35 0.22 24.21
CA VAL A 142 -1.99 -1.02 23.75
C VAL A 142 -2.18 -0.94 22.23
N THR A 143 -1.41 -1.72 21.47
CA THR A 143 -1.29 -1.56 20.01
C THR A 143 -2.27 -2.45 19.24
N MET A 144 -2.69 -1.99 18.05
CA MET A 144 -3.38 -2.78 17.01
C MET A 144 -2.56 -4.02 16.55
N ALA A 145 -1.31 -4.17 16.99
CA ALA A 145 -0.56 -5.43 16.83
C ALA A 145 -1.29 -6.60 17.51
N GLY A 146 -1.99 -6.37 18.62
CA GLY A 146 -2.87 -7.36 19.23
C GLY A 146 -4.06 -7.75 18.35
N PHE A 147 -4.55 -6.85 17.49
CA PHE A 147 -5.63 -7.13 16.53
C PHE A 147 -5.15 -7.91 15.31
N MET A 148 -4.00 -7.57 14.72
CA MET A 148 -3.44 -8.35 13.61
C MET A 148 -3.11 -9.80 14.00
N LEU A 149 -2.98 -10.06 15.31
CA LEU A 149 -2.70 -11.38 15.87
C LEU A 149 -3.93 -12.03 16.52
N ALA A 150 -5.07 -11.33 16.62
CA ALA A 150 -6.29 -11.86 17.21
C ALA A 150 -6.90 -12.92 16.29
N ARG A 151 -7.27 -14.07 16.85
CA ARG A 151 -7.82 -15.21 16.11
C ARG A 151 -9.34 -15.24 16.16
N VAL A 152 -9.93 -15.88 15.17
CA VAL A 152 -11.37 -16.18 15.07
C VAL A 152 -11.92 -16.79 16.35
N SER A 153 -11.16 -17.70 16.98
CA SER A 153 -11.52 -18.33 18.25
C SER A 153 -11.78 -17.35 19.41
N GLU A 154 -11.27 -16.13 19.33
CA GLU A 154 -11.35 -15.13 20.40
C GLU A 154 -12.64 -14.31 20.36
N CYS A 155 -13.38 -14.30 19.23
CA CYS A 155 -14.65 -13.57 19.09
C CYS A 155 -15.81 -14.39 18.52
N MET A 156 -15.57 -15.61 18.04
CA MET A 156 -16.63 -16.44 17.45
C MET A 156 -17.69 -16.84 18.48
N ARG A 157 -18.94 -16.91 18.01
CA ARG A 157 -20.08 -17.42 18.79
C ARG A 157 -20.38 -18.86 18.40
N PRO A 158 -20.91 -19.68 19.32
CA PRO A 158 -21.35 -21.04 18.97
C PRO A 158 -22.46 -20.98 17.91
N PRO A 159 -22.41 -21.85 16.89
CA PRO A 159 -23.39 -21.84 15.82
C PRO A 159 -24.74 -22.32 16.35
N ARG A 160 -25.83 -21.70 15.87
CA ARG A 160 -27.19 -22.19 16.08
C ARG A 160 -27.61 -23.00 14.87
N VAL A 161 -27.61 -24.32 15.02
CA VAL A 161 -27.92 -25.27 13.97
C VAL A 161 -29.36 -25.73 14.11
N VAL A 162 -30.10 -25.75 13.00
CA VAL A 162 -31.46 -26.27 12.90
C VAL A 162 -31.58 -27.32 11.78
N PRO A 163 -32.47 -28.32 11.92
CA PRO A 163 -32.72 -29.29 10.84
C PRO A 163 -33.22 -28.61 9.55
N ALA A 164 -32.87 -29.16 8.38
CA ALA A 164 -33.38 -28.69 7.08
C ALA A 164 -34.91 -28.65 6.97
N THR A 165 -35.61 -29.49 7.75
CA THR A 165 -37.08 -29.58 7.77
C THR A 165 -37.74 -28.56 8.68
N THR A 166 -36.97 -27.74 9.41
CA THR A 166 -37.50 -26.71 10.32
C THR A 166 -38.37 -25.72 9.54
N SER A 167 -39.54 -25.39 10.07
CA SER A 167 -40.43 -24.43 9.40
C SER A 167 -39.87 -23.01 9.48
N MET A 168 -40.19 -22.16 8.50
CA MET A 168 -39.83 -20.74 8.55
C MET A 168 -40.35 -20.05 9.82
N ALA A 169 -41.55 -20.38 10.29
CA ALA A 169 -42.09 -19.86 11.55
C ALA A 169 -41.20 -20.21 12.76
N GLU A 170 -40.81 -21.48 12.88
CA GLU A 170 -39.95 -21.97 13.95
C GLU A 170 -38.54 -21.39 13.88
N ALA A 171 -38.02 -21.17 12.66
CA ALA A 171 -36.76 -20.49 12.44
C ALA A 171 -36.79 -19.02 12.90
N VAL A 172 -37.86 -18.28 12.60
CA VAL A 172 -38.06 -16.90 13.09
C VAL A 172 -38.16 -16.86 14.62
N HIS A 173 -38.90 -17.79 15.22
CA HIS A 173 -38.95 -17.91 16.69
C HIS A 173 -37.57 -18.18 17.29
N THR A 174 -36.82 -19.12 16.72
CA THR A 174 -35.46 -19.45 17.16
C THR A 174 -34.52 -18.25 17.06
N LEU A 175 -34.58 -17.48 15.97
CA LEU A 175 -33.80 -16.25 15.78
C LEU A 175 -34.14 -15.18 16.83
N ASN A 176 -35.43 -14.99 17.14
CA ASN A 176 -35.87 -14.00 18.14
C ASN A 176 -35.50 -14.40 19.56
N ASP A 177 -35.74 -15.66 19.94
CA ASP A 177 -35.47 -16.15 21.30
C ASP A 177 -33.96 -16.18 21.61
N SER A 178 -33.14 -16.48 20.59
CA SER A 178 -31.69 -16.52 20.74
C SER A 178 -31.00 -15.17 20.51
N HIS A 179 -31.75 -14.14 20.10
CA HIS A 179 -31.21 -12.86 19.61
C HIS A 179 -30.13 -13.03 18.52
N ALA A 180 -30.20 -14.11 17.74
CA ALA A 180 -29.32 -14.34 16.61
C ALA A 180 -29.84 -13.66 15.35
N ASP A 181 -28.94 -13.32 14.43
CA ASP A 181 -29.28 -12.74 13.13
C ASP A 181 -29.21 -13.76 11.99
N SER A 182 -28.70 -14.96 12.27
CA SER A 182 -28.65 -16.08 11.33
C SER A 182 -28.76 -17.45 12.03
N LEU A 183 -29.19 -18.45 11.26
CA LEU A 183 -29.17 -19.87 11.65
C LEU A 183 -28.36 -20.67 10.63
N LEU A 184 -27.65 -21.69 11.10
CA LEU A 184 -27.11 -22.74 10.25
C LEU A 184 -28.17 -23.82 10.03
N VAL A 185 -28.28 -24.27 8.79
CA VAL A 185 -29.21 -25.31 8.37
C VAL A 185 -28.42 -26.56 8.04
N GLU A 186 -28.81 -27.71 8.56
CA GLU A 186 -28.18 -28.99 8.21
C GLU A 186 -28.46 -29.34 6.75
N GLY A 187 -27.42 -29.54 5.94
CA GLY A 187 -27.53 -29.98 4.55
C GLY A 187 -26.81 -31.31 4.31
N GLU A 188 -27.15 -31.98 3.21
CA GLU A 188 -26.59 -33.30 2.85
C GLU A 188 -25.11 -33.22 2.44
N GLU A 189 -24.72 -32.14 1.75
CA GLU A 189 -23.35 -31.92 1.25
C GLU A 189 -22.54 -30.91 2.09
N GLY A 190 -23.15 -30.33 3.13
CA GLY A 190 -22.55 -29.30 3.98
C GLY A 190 -23.59 -28.40 4.64
N PRO A 191 -23.19 -27.56 5.61
CA PRO A 191 -24.11 -26.64 6.26
C PRO A 191 -24.59 -25.56 5.28
N GLY A 192 -25.87 -25.19 5.39
CA GLY A 192 -26.44 -23.99 4.79
C GLY A 192 -26.62 -22.89 5.85
N MET A 193 -27.01 -21.70 5.41
CA MET A 193 -27.31 -20.59 6.31
C MET A 193 -28.57 -19.85 5.85
N VAL A 194 -29.34 -19.38 6.83
CA VAL A 194 -30.52 -18.55 6.59
C VAL A 194 -30.52 -17.34 7.53
N THR A 195 -30.90 -16.18 7.01
CA THR A 195 -30.98 -14.92 7.75
C THR A 195 -32.42 -14.42 7.85
N LYS A 196 -32.65 -13.41 8.71
CA LYS A 196 -33.96 -12.74 8.80
C LYS A 196 -34.41 -12.15 7.46
N THR A 197 -33.46 -11.61 6.68
CA THR A 197 -33.74 -11.02 5.35
C THR A 197 -34.13 -12.10 4.34
N ASP A 198 -33.45 -13.25 4.35
CA ASP A 198 -33.79 -14.36 3.45
C ASP A 198 -35.20 -14.87 3.73
N LEU A 199 -35.55 -15.06 5.02
CA LEU A 199 -36.89 -15.49 5.42
C LEU A 199 -37.96 -14.45 5.03
N LEU A 200 -37.66 -13.17 5.17
CA LEU A 200 -38.57 -12.09 4.76
C LEU A 200 -38.81 -12.10 3.25
N ASN A 201 -37.74 -12.17 2.46
CA ASN A 201 -37.81 -12.18 0.99
C ASN A 201 -38.57 -13.42 0.49
N ALA A 202 -38.30 -14.59 1.07
CA ALA A 202 -39.00 -15.82 0.75
C ALA A 202 -40.52 -15.72 0.99
N LEU A 203 -40.96 -15.11 2.10
CA LEU A 203 -42.39 -14.94 2.40
C LEU A 203 -43.06 -13.87 1.52
N VAL A 204 -42.38 -12.77 1.24
CA VAL A 204 -42.99 -11.57 0.63
C VAL A 204 -42.84 -11.55 -0.89
N LEU A 205 -41.67 -11.94 -1.40
CA LEU A 205 -41.31 -11.85 -2.82
C LEU A 205 -41.54 -13.19 -3.55
N GLU A 206 -41.20 -14.30 -2.90
CA GLU A 206 -41.25 -15.63 -3.52
C GLU A 206 -42.56 -16.38 -3.25
N GLY A 207 -43.41 -15.85 -2.36
CA GLY A 207 -44.73 -16.40 -2.05
C GLY A 207 -44.70 -17.70 -1.24
N LEU A 208 -43.58 -18.01 -0.57
CA LEU A 208 -43.49 -19.13 0.35
C LEU A 208 -44.33 -18.86 1.61
N THR A 209 -44.70 -19.94 2.30
CA THR A 209 -45.57 -19.85 3.48
C THR A 209 -44.76 -20.00 4.76
N GLN A 210 -45.34 -19.63 5.89
CA GLN A 210 -44.73 -19.83 7.22
C GLN A 210 -44.42 -21.31 7.54
N GLN A 211 -45.08 -22.25 6.84
CA GLN A 211 -44.89 -23.70 6.99
C GLN A 211 -43.84 -24.26 6.03
N SER A 212 -43.35 -23.48 5.07
CA SER A 212 -42.30 -23.91 4.17
C SER A 212 -41.02 -24.23 4.96
N PRO A 213 -40.25 -25.26 4.56
CA PRO A 213 -39.03 -25.63 5.25
C PRO A 213 -37.87 -24.69 4.91
N VAL A 214 -36.99 -24.41 5.89
CA VAL A 214 -35.85 -23.49 5.71
C VAL A 214 -34.83 -23.93 4.65
N LYS A 215 -34.78 -25.23 4.32
CA LYS A 215 -33.91 -25.73 3.24
C LYS A 215 -34.22 -25.12 1.86
N ASP A 216 -35.46 -24.67 1.65
CA ASP A 216 -35.88 -24.10 0.37
C ASP A 216 -35.39 -22.65 0.21
N VAL A 217 -34.86 -22.05 1.29
CA VAL A 217 -34.42 -20.64 1.37
C VAL A 217 -32.93 -20.53 1.78
N ALA A 218 -32.35 -21.61 2.31
CA ALA A 218 -30.98 -21.60 2.82
C ALA A 218 -29.94 -21.49 1.70
N HIS A 219 -28.88 -20.72 1.96
CA HIS A 219 -27.73 -20.60 1.08
C HIS A 219 -26.63 -21.58 1.50
N TYR A 220 -26.14 -22.41 0.59
CA TYR A 220 -25.13 -23.45 0.86
C TYR A 220 -23.72 -23.10 0.39
N ALA A 221 -23.55 -22.06 -0.42
CA ALA A 221 -22.25 -21.53 -0.81
C ALA A 221 -21.72 -20.58 0.29
N LEU A 222 -21.26 -21.16 1.39
CA LEU A 222 -20.83 -20.40 2.56
C LEU A 222 -19.37 -19.97 2.47
N ILE A 223 -19.13 -18.73 2.90
CA ILE A 223 -17.78 -18.25 3.18
C ILE A 223 -17.37 -18.78 4.55
N THR A 224 -16.24 -19.48 4.61
CA THR A 224 -15.77 -20.15 5.83
C THR A 224 -14.42 -19.61 6.31
N ALA A 225 -14.18 -19.75 7.62
CA ALA A 225 -12.90 -19.47 8.28
C ALA A 225 -12.51 -20.62 9.22
N THR A 226 -11.26 -20.64 9.69
CA THR A 226 -10.80 -21.58 10.74
C THR A 226 -10.65 -20.88 12.08
N PRO A 227 -10.75 -21.56 13.23
CA PRO A 227 -10.61 -20.92 14.55
C PRO A 227 -9.26 -20.23 14.75
N GLN A 228 -8.21 -20.72 14.09
CA GLN A 228 -6.85 -20.19 14.20
C GLN A 228 -6.56 -19.07 13.18
N GLN A 229 -7.48 -18.83 12.24
CA GLN A 229 -7.37 -17.74 11.27
C GLN A 229 -7.45 -16.38 11.98
N TYR A 230 -6.75 -15.39 11.45
CA TYR A 230 -6.75 -14.06 12.06
C TYR A 230 -8.03 -13.29 11.73
N LEU A 231 -8.54 -12.54 12.71
CA LEU A 231 -9.77 -11.74 12.57
C LEU A 231 -9.67 -10.72 11.43
N PHE A 232 -8.48 -10.18 11.18
CA PHE A 232 -8.28 -9.24 10.07
C PHE A 232 -8.47 -9.92 8.70
N GLU A 233 -8.05 -11.18 8.54
CA GLU A 233 -8.20 -11.93 7.29
C GLU A 233 -9.69 -12.19 7.03
N VAL A 234 -10.42 -12.55 8.09
CA VAL A 234 -11.87 -12.74 8.03
C VAL A 234 -12.60 -11.44 7.68
N LEU A 235 -12.18 -10.29 8.23
CA LEU A 235 -12.74 -8.99 7.86
C LEU A 235 -12.51 -8.64 6.39
N VAL A 236 -11.31 -8.92 5.87
CA VAL A 236 -11.00 -8.73 4.44
C VAL A 236 -11.85 -9.66 3.58
N GLN A 237 -12.00 -10.93 3.97
CA GLN A 237 -12.81 -11.91 3.27
C GLN A 237 -14.30 -11.52 3.24
N MET A 238 -14.85 -11.10 4.38
CA MET A 238 -16.21 -10.53 4.50
C MET A 238 -16.40 -9.35 3.54
N THR A 239 -15.42 -8.44 3.50
CA THR A 239 -15.47 -7.24 2.65
C THR A 239 -15.39 -7.59 1.16
N ARG A 240 -14.44 -8.46 0.77
CA ARG A 240 -14.24 -8.89 -0.63
C ARG A 240 -15.44 -9.66 -1.16
N CYS A 241 -15.97 -10.58 -0.36
CA CYS A 241 -17.11 -11.43 -0.73
C CYS A 241 -18.47 -10.75 -0.52
N LYS A 242 -18.50 -9.51 0.01
CA LYS A 242 -19.72 -8.77 0.36
C LYS A 242 -20.66 -9.56 1.29
N VAL A 243 -20.09 -10.27 2.26
CA VAL A 243 -20.85 -11.01 3.29
C VAL A 243 -20.63 -10.40 4.66
N GLU A 244 -21.68 -10.41 5.48
CA GLU A 244 -21.63 -9.89 6.85
C GLU A 244 -21.29 -10.97 7.88
N ARG A 245 -21.16 -12.22 7.46
CA ARG A 245 -21.02 -13.37 8.35
C ARG A 245 -20.19 -14.47 7.70
N VAL A 246 -19.41 -15.15 8.51
CA VAL A 246 -18.52 -16.25 8.11
C VAL A 246 -18.70 -17.42 9.06
N VAL A 247 -18.77 -18.62 8.50
CA VAL A 247 -18.91 -19.85 9.28
C VAL A 247 -17.54 -20.38 9.65
N VAL A 248 -17.32 -20.61 10.93
CA VAL A 248 -16.07 -21.16 11.43
C VAL A 248 -16.14 -22.68 11.37
N MET A 249 -15.19 -23.28 10.66
CA MET A 249 -15.11 -24.72 10.43
C MET A 249 -13.83 -25.27 11.08
N GLU A 250 -13.96 -26.40 11.79
CA GLU A 250 -12.83 -27.16 12.34
C GLU A 250 -13.09 -28.65 12.04
N ASP A 251 -12.10 -29.34 11.48
CA ASP A 251 -12.19 -30.76 11.06
C ASP A 251 -13.43 -31.08 10.19
N GLY A 252 -13.82 -30.14 9.31
CA GLY A 252 -14.96 -30.30 8.41
C GLY A 252 -16.34 -30.12 9.07
N ARG A 253 -16.39 -29.64 10.32
CA ARG A 253 -17.65 -29.35 11.04
C ARG A 253 -17.77 -27.88 11.42
N PRO A 254 -18.98 -27.29 11.38
CA PRO A 254 -19.19 -25.93 11.86
C PRO A 254 -19.04 -25.89 13.38
N CYS A 255 -18.07 -25.10 13.87
CA CYS A 255 -17.78 -24.92 15.29
C CYS A 255 -18.05 -23.49 15.79
N GLY A 256 -18.28 -22.53 14.88
CA GLY A 256 -18.54 -21.14 15.22
C GLY A 256 -19.22 -20.35 14.10
N VAL A 257 -19.74 -19.19 14.43
CA VAL A 257 -20.10 -18.13 13.48
C VAL A 257 -19.46 -16.84 13.97
N VAL A 258 -18.89 -16.09 13.02
CA VAL A 258 -18.39 -14.74 13.26
C VAL A 258 -19.22 -13.80 12.40
N GLU A 259 -19.88 -12.84 13.04
CA GLU A 259 -20.56 -11.75 12.32
C GLU A 259 -19.67 -10.52 12.28
N LEU A 260 -19.91 -9.67 11.28
CA LEU A 260 -19.19 -8.42 11.10
C LEU A 260 -19.28 -7.56 12.36
N THR A 261 -20.43 -7.54 13.03
CA THR A 261 -20.63 -6.85 14.33
C THR A 261 -19.75 -7.39 15.45
N ASP A 262 -19.46 -8.69 15.49
CA ASP A 262 -18.55 -9.30 16.48
C ASP A 262 -17.11 -8.87 16.24
N VAL A 263 -16.70 -8.96 14.96
CA VAL A 263 -15.40 -8.48 14.49
C VAL A 263 -15.26 -7.02 14.87
N LEU A 264 -16.23 -6.18 14.54
CA LEU A 264 -16.26 -4.74 14.78
C LEU A 264 -16.34 -4.34 16.26
N SER A 265 -17.07 -5.07 17.09
CA SER A 265 -17.20 -4.80 18.53
C SER A 265 -15.88 -5.02 19.27
N TYR A 266 -15.06 -5.96 18.79
CA TYR A 266 -13.69 -6.17 19.29
C TYR A 266 -12.77 -4.94 19.09
N PHE A 267 -13.13 -4.00 18.21
CA PHE A 267 -12.28 -2.84 17.87
C PHE A 267 -12.45 -1.59 18.73
N SER A 268 -13.41 -1.54 19.66
CA SER A 268 -13.87 -0.34 20.41
C SER A 268 -12.82 0.77 20.65
N SER A 269 -12.59 1.55 19.59
CA SER A 269 -11.83 2.79 19.50
C SER A 269 -12.35 3.50 18.23
N ARG A 270 -12.29 4.84 18.21
CA ARG A 270 -13.11 5.77 17.40
C ARG A 270 -13.13 5.56 15.87
N SER A 271 -12.30 4.68 15.32
CA SER A 271 -12.16 4.35 13.90
C SER A 271 -13.41 3.71 13.25
N TYR A 272 -14.22 2.96 14.01
CA TYR A 272 -15.41 2.26 13.50
C TYR A 272 -16.57 3.20 13.11
N VAL A 273 -16.71 4.35 13.80
CA VAL A 273 -17.87 5.24 13.63
C VAL A 273 -18.01 5.72 12.19
N VAL A 274 -16.90 5.93 11.47
CA VAL A 274 -16.94 6.43 10.09
C VAL A 274 -17.48 5.37 9.13
N SER A 275 -17.03 4.12 9.23
CA SER A 275 -17.50 3.03 8.36
C SER A 275 -18.98 2.71 8.60
N LEU A 276 -19.41 2.67 9.86
CA LEU A 276 -20.82 2.46 10.21
C LEU A 276 -21.69 3.62 9.70
N GLN A 277 -21.22 4.86 9.83
CA GLN A 277 -21.95 6.03 9.31
C GLN A 277 -22.10 6.01 7.79
N VAL A 278 -21.07 5.56 7.05
CA VAL A 278 -21.19 5.34 5.60
C VAL A 278 -22.25 4.27 5.31
N GLU A 279 -22.26 3.16 6.03
CA GLU A 279 -23.22 2.07 5.83
C GLU A 279 -24.66 2.45 6.22
N GLN A 280 -24.84 3.27 7.24
CA GLN A 280 -26.16 3.76 7.66
C GLN A 280 -26.64 5.00 6.88
N ALA A 281 -25.77 5.65 6.10
CA ALA A 281 -26.16 6.82 5.31
C ALA A 281 -27.26 6.46 4.31
N SER A 282 -28.41 7.12 4.48
CA SER A 282 -29.61 6.98 3.65
C SER A 282 -29.86 8.21 2.78
N SER A 283 -28.94 9.18 2.77
CA SER A 283 -28.99 10.38 1.95
C SER A 283 -27.58 10.87 1.59
N LEU A 284 -27.47 11.70 0.54
CA LEU A 284 -26.21 12.35 0.18
C LEU A 284 -25.64 13.22 1.31
N GLU A 285 -26.51 13.89 2.07
CA GLU A 285 -26.10 14.73 3.20
C GLU A 285 -25.42 13.90 4.31
N THR A 286 -26.05 12.79 4.70
CA THR A 286 -25.51 11.89 5.74
C THR A 286 -24.25 11.17 5.26
N LEU A 287 -24.19 10.84 3.96
CA LEU A 287 -22.99 10.29 3.33
C LEU A 287 -21.83 11.30 3.33
N ALA A 288 -22.10 12.58 3.03
CA ALA A 288 -21.10 13.64 3.06
C ALA A 288 -20.57 13.89 4.47
N ALA A 289 -21.45 13.85 5.48
CA ALA A 289 -21.04 13.94 6.88
C ALA A 289 -20.08 12.80 7.28
N ALA A 290 -20.38 11.56 6.88
CA ALA A 290 -19.49 10.41 7.13
C ALA A 290 -18.15 10.56 6.38
N SER A 291 -18.21 10.91 5.09
CA SER A 291 -17.07 11.05 4.19
C SER A 291 -16.06 12.13 4.63
N ARG A 292 -16.54 13.19 5.30
CA ARG A 292 -15.68 14.25 5.88
C ARG A 292 -14.86 13.79 7.08
N ARG A 293 -15.21 12.67 7.71
CA ARG A 293 -14.49 12.13 8.87
C ARG A 293 -13.38 11.14 8.51
N THR A 294 -13.24 10.78 7.24
CA THR A 294 -12.17 9.87 6.77
C THR A 294 -10.76 10.34 7.18
N PRO A 295 -10.39 11.64 7.11
CA PRO A 295 -9.06 12.08 7.56
C PRO A 295 -8.79 11.80 9.05
N GLU A 296 -9.80 11.91 9.92
CA GLU A 296 -9.67 11.58 11.35
C GLU A 296 -9.39 10.10 11.56
N LEU A 297 -10.05 9.24 10.78
CA LEU A 297 -9.80 7.80 10.74
C LEU A 297 -8.35 7.51 10.32
N VAL A 298 -7.86 8.16 9.26
CA VAL A 298 -6.46 8.01 8.82
C VAL A 298 -5.48 8.39 9.93
N LYS A 299 -5.68 9.55 10.58
CA LYS A 299 -4.84 10.00 11.70
C LYS A 299 -4.85 8.98 12.85
N ALA A 300 -6.02 8.45 13.21
CA ALA A 300 -6.15 7.45 14.26
C ALA A 300 -5.41 6.15 13.92
N LEU A 301 -5.57 5.63 12.71
CA LEU A 301 -4.89 4.41 12.25
C LEU A 301 -3.36 4.57 12.26
N MET A 302 -2.86 5.73 11.82
CA MET A 302 -1.43 6.02 11.83
C MET A 302 -0.87 6.21 13.23
N ALA A 303 -1.58 6.91 14.12
CA ALA A 303 -1.18 7.07 15.51
C ALA A 303 -1.12 5.72 16.28
N GLN A 304 -1.96 4.76 15.90
CA GLN A 304 -2.00 3.42 16.48
C GLN A 304 -0.98 2.43 15.88
N GLY A 305 -0.14 2.89 14.93
CA GLY A 305 0.90 2.06 14.32
C GLY A 305 0.38 0.99 13.36
N VAL A 306 -0.82 1.16 12.79
CA VAL A 306 -1.35 0.24 11.77
C VAL A 306 -0.43 0.25 10.56
N LYS A 307 -0.02 -0.95 10.07
CA LYS A 307 0.84 -0.99 8.89
C LYS A 307 0.12 -0.37 7.69
N LEU A 308 0.86 0.42 6.93
CA LEU A 308 0.34 1.23 5.84
C LEU A 308 -0.47 0.43 4.81
N ARG A 309 0.01 -0.78 4.46
CA ARG A 309 -0.70 -1.70 3.54
C ARG A 309 -2.15 -1.98 3.95
N PHE A 310 -2.41 -2.13 5.25
CA PHE A 310 -3.75 -2.40 5.76
C PHE A 310 -4.61 -1.13 5.76
N ALA A 311 -4.02 0.00 6.15
CA ALA A 311 -4.72 1.29 6.10
C ALA A 311 -5.18 1.62 4.67
N MET A 312 -4.31 1.40 3.67
CA MET A 312 -4.64 1.56 2.24
C MET A 312 -5.84 0.69 1.83
N GLY A 313 -5.80 -0.62 2.12
CA GLY A 313 -6.89 -1.53 1.77
C GLY A 313 -8.23 -1.19 2.42
N LEU A 314 -8.21 -0.81 3.72
CA LEU A 314 -9.42 -0.39 4.43
C LEU A 314 -10.02 0.89 3.83
N LEU A 315 -9.18 1.87 3.53
CA LEU A 315 -9.63 3.16 2.98
C LEU A 315 -10.14 3.00 1.55
N ALA A 316 -9.49 2.19 0.72
CA ALA A 316 -9.97 1.87 -0.62
C ALA A 316 -11.37 1.22 -0.59
N ALA A 317 -11.58 0.26 0.33
CA ALA A 317 -12.89 -0.36 0.50
C ALA A 317 -13.95 0.65 0.97
N LEU A 318 -13.61 1.54 1.90
CA LEU A 318 -14.50 2.59 2.38
C LEU A 318 -14.85 3.60 1.27
N ASN A 319 -13.85 4.08 0.52
CA ASN A 319 -14.05 4.99 -0.59
C ASN A 319 -14.92 4.37 -1.69
N GLY A 320 -14.65 3.11 -2.06
CA GLY A 320 -15.48 2.35 -2.99
C GLY A 320 -16.95 2.29 -2.55
N ARG A 321 -17.22 2.04 -1.26
CA ARG A 321 -18.59 2.08 -0.70
C ARG A 321 -19.22 3.47 -0.77
N ILE A 322 -18.46 4.52 -0.46
CA ILE A 322 -18.95 5.91 -0.57
C ILE A 322 -19.36 6.21 -2.01
N MET A 323 -18.52 5.87 -3.00
CA MET A 323 -18.82 6.09 -4.41
C MET A 323 -20.00 5.23 -4.89
N ASN A 324 -20.09 3.97 -4.45
CA ASN A 324 -21.21 3.10 -4.76
C ASN A 324 -22.55 3.65 -4.24
N LYS A 325 -22.57 4.19 -3.01
CA LYS A 325 -23.77 4.83 -2.46
C LYS A 325 -24.12 6.13 -3.18
N ALA A 326 -23.12 6.97 -3.47
CA ALA A 326 -23.34 8.19 -4.24
C ALA A 326 -23.95 7.87 -5.62
N TRP A 327 -23.45 6.82 -6.28
CA TRP A 327 -24.02 6.27 -7.50
C TRP A 327 -25.48 5.84 -7.31
N GLY A 328 -25.77 5.03 -6.29
CA GLY A 328 -27.14 4.55 -6.01
C GLY A 328 -28.15 5.66 -5.68
N PHE A 329 -27.71 6.78 -5.10
CA PHE A 329 -28.59 7.93 -4.84
C PHE A 329 -28.88 8.79 -6.08
N LEU A 330 -27.98 8.77 -7.07
CA LEU A 330 -28.06 9.66 -8.23
C LEU A 330 -28.57 8.96 -9.49
N ILE A 331 -28.31 7.67 -9.63
CA ILE A 331 -28.53 6.90 -10.84
C ILE A 331 -29.66 5.90 -10.61
N GLU A 332 -30.65 5.92 -11.50
CA GLU A 332 -31.78 4.99 -11.46
C GLU A 332 -31.32 3.54 -11.65
N GLU A 333 -31.94 2.62 -10.91
CA GLU A 333 -31.59 1.19 -10.87
C GLU A 333 -31.58 0.53 -12.27
N ARG A 334 -32.46 0.96 -13.18
CA ARG A 334 -32.52 0.48 -14.58
C ARG A 334 -31.20 0.62 -15.36
N TYR A 335 -30.32 1.55 -14.95
CA TYR A 335 -29.04 1.76 -15.62
C TYR A 335 -27.90 0.95 -15.00
N HIS A 336 -28.07 0.37 -13.82
CA HIS A 336 -26.97 -0.23 -13.05
C HIS A 336 -26.40 -1.48 -13.73
N ASP A 337 -27.25 -2.35 -14.27
CA ASP A 337 -26.80 -3.59 -14.94
C ASP A 337 -26.19 -3.34 -16.32
N HIS A 338 -26.48 -2.18 -16.91
CA HIS A 338 -26.04 -1.77 -18.25
C HIS A 338 -24.88 -0.77 -18.21
N SER A 339 -24.35 -0.47 -17.03
CA SER A 339 -23.23 0.46 -16.88
C SER A 339 -22.26 0.01 -15.80
N CYS A 340 -21.02 0.48 -15.86
CA CYS A 340 -20.00 0.20 -14.86
C CYS A 340 -19.24 1.48 -14.56
N LEU A 341 -19.42 2.01 -13.35
CA LEU A 341 -18.59 3.08 -12.82
C LEU A 341 -17.28 2.46 -12.34
N MET A 342 -16.17 2.94 -12.88
CA MET A 342 -14.83 2.55 -12.49
C MET A 342 -14.06 3.73 -11.89
N VAL A 343 -13.20 3.43 -10.93
CA VAL A 343 -12.14 4.32 -10.44
C VAL A 343 -10.79 3.86 -10.99
N MET A 344 -9.87 4.78 -11.17
CA MET A 344 -8.58 4.52 -11.80
C MET A 344 -7.45 5.19 -11.01
N GLY A 345 -6.22 5.13 -11.52
CA GLY A 345 -5.10 5.80 -10.86
C GLY A 345 -4.86 5.22 -9.46
N SER A 346 -4.50 6.08 -8.49
CA SER A 346 -4.24 5.62 -7.11
C SER A 346 -5.45 5.03 -6.41
N GLU A 347 -6.66 5.50 -6.70
CA GLU A 347 -7.90 4.95 -6.14
C GLU A 347 -8.15 3.55 -6.69
N GLY A 348 -8.00 3.34 -8.00
CA GLY A 348 -8.14 2.03 -8.64
C GLY A 348 -7.13 0.98 -8.18
N ARG A 349 -5.93 1.40 -7.77
CA ARG A 349 -4.94 0.53 -7.12
C ARG A 349 -5.20 0.29 -5.63
N GLY A 350 -6.14 1.02 -5.02
CA GLY A 350 -6.39 1.00 -3.58
C GLY A 350 -5.22 1.56 -2.76
N GLU A 351 -4.42 2.47 -3.33
CA GLU A 351 -3.22 3.06 -2.72
C GLU A 351 -3.44 4.50 -2.26
N GLN A 352 -4.67 5.02 -2.42
CA GLN A 352 -5.05 6.38 -2.07
C GLN A 352 -5.51 6.45 -0.62
N ILE A 353 -4.71 7.08 0.23
CA ILE A 353 -5.00 7.19 1.68
C ILE A 353 -5.79 8.47 1.97
N LEU A 354 -5.30 9.60 1.47
CA LEU A 354 -6.01 10.87 1.50
C LEU A 354 -6.54 11.16 0.09
N LYS A 355 -7.75 11.69 0.02
CA LYS A 355 -8.41 12.06 -1.24
C LYS A 355 -7.62 13.20 -1.89
N THR A 356 -7.08 12.96 -3.07
CA THR A 356 -6.18 13.89 -3.79
C THR A 356 -6.76 14.38 -5.11
N ASP A 357 -7.67 13.59 -5.68
CA ASP A 357 -8.26 13.71 -7.00
C ASP A 357 -9.40 12.68 -7.11
N GLN A 358 -10.21 12.81 -8.15
CA GLN A 358 -11.18 11.80 -8.56
C GLN A 358 -10.84 11.31 -9.97
N ASP A 359 -10.18 10.16 -10.07
CA ASP A 359 -9.94 9.49 -11.34
C ASP A 359 -11.06 8.46 -11.57
N ASN A 360 -12.03 8.75 -12.42
CA ASN A 360 -13.16 7.87 -12.67
C ASN A 360 -13.62 7.85 -14.14
N GLY A 361 -14.34 6.81 -14.52
CA GLY A 361 -14.86 6.61 -15.87
C GLY A 361 -16.08 5.70 -15.88
N LEU A 362 -16.82 5.73 -17.00
CA LEU A 362 -18.06 4.98 -17.18
C LEU A 362 -18.01 4.13 -18.44
N ILE A 363 -18.31 2.84 -18.29
CA ILE A 363 -18.50 1.90 -19.38
C ILE A 363 -20.00 1.60 -19.51
N LEU A 364 -20.54 1.66 -20.72
CA LEU A 364 -21.95 1.38 -21.03
C LEU A 364 -22.06 0.16 -21.94
N THR A 365 -23.18 -0.56 -21.90
CA THR A 365 -23.51 -1.51 -22.98
C THR A 365 -23.80 -0.75 -24.28
N ASP A 366 -23.52 -1.38 -25.43
CA ASP A 366 -23.65 -0.72 -26.75
C ASP A 366 -25.10 -0.39 -27.12
N ASP A 367 -26.08 -1.09 -26.52
CA ASP A 367 -27.51 -0.96 -26.77
C ASP A 367 -28.23 -0.02 -25.80
N LEU A 368 -27.52 0.55 -24.81
CA LEU A 368 -28.13 1.39 -23.79
C LEU A 368 -28.50 2.77 -24.35
N ASP A 369 -29.79 3.11 -24.28
CA ASP A 369 -30.27 4.49 -24.45
C ASP A 369 -30.34 5.20 -23.09
N TRP A 370 -29.47 6.19 -22.90
CA TRP A 370 -29.40 6.99 -21.68
C TRP A 370 -29.24 8.49 -22.02
N PRO A 371 -30.34 9.17 -22.42
CA PRO A 371 -30.29 10.55 -22.91
C PRO A 371 -29.70 11.56 -21.92
N ASP A 372 -29.95 11.38 -20.62
CA ASP A 372 -29.51 12.28 -19.55
C ASP A 372 -28.14 11.90 -18.94
N CYS A 373 -27.42 10.93 -19.52
CA CYS A 373 -26.17 10.40 -18.97
C CYS A 373 -25.15 11.51 -18.67
N ALA A 374 -24.94 12.45 -19.60
CA ALA A 374 -23.96 13.53 -19.43
C ALA A 374 -24.32 14.44 -18.25
N ALA A 375 -25.59 14.81 -18.10
CA ALA A 375 -26.06 15.64 -17.00
C ALA A 375 -25.93 14.92 -15.64
N GLN A 376 -26.23 13.62 -15.60
CA GLN A 376 -26.08 12.81 -14.38
C GLN A 376 -24.61 12.60 -14.01
N MET A 377 -23.70 12.44 -14.99
CA MET A 377 -22.26 12.32 -14.73
C MET A 377 -21.65 13.64 -14.24
N GLN A 378 -22.12 14.77 -14.75
CA GLN A 378 -21.78 16.08 -14.23
C GLN A 378 -22.20 16.20 -12.75
N ARG A 379 -23.44 15.82 -12.43
CA ARG A 379 -23.96 15.83 -11.06
C ARG A 379 -23.21 14.86 -10.13
N LEU A 380 -22.80 13.69 -10.62
CA LEU A 380 -21.98 12.75 -9.86
C LEU A 380 -20.61 13.35 -9.54
N THR A 381 -19.98 14.01 -10.51
CA THR A 381 -18.69 14.70 -10.32
C THR A 381 -18.80 15.79 -9.25
N GLU A 382 -19.85 16.62 -9.30
CA GLU A 382 -20.14 17.65 -8.29
C GLU A 382 -20.40 17.04 -6.91
N THR A 383 -21.16 15.94 -6.85
CA THR A 383 -21.42 15.22 -5.60
C THR A 383 -20.12 14.65 -5.01
N LEU A 384 -19.23 14.09 -5.82
CA LEU A 384 -17.92 13.61 -5.35
C LEU A 384 -17.07 14.76 -4.78
N ILE A 385 -17.16 15.97 -5.33
CA ILE A 385 -16.52 17.16 -4.76
C ILE A 385 -17.09 17.46 -3.36
N GLU A 386 -18.40 17.42 -3.18
CA GLU A 386 -19.05 17.60 -1.87
C GLU A 386 -18.67 16.52 -0.85
N LEU A 387 -18.41 15.29 -1.32
CA LEU A 387 -17.91 14.17 -0.53
C LEU A 387 -16.39 14.27 -0.24
N GLY A 388 -15.72 15.33 -0.73
CA GLY A 388 -14.32 15.62 -0.45
C GLY A 388 -13.32 15.03 -1.45
N TYR A 389 -13.77 14.61 -2.63
CA TYR A 389 -12.90 14.20 -3.74
C TYR A 389 -12.69 15.40 -4.69
N PRO A 390 -11.54 16.09 -4.65
CA PRO A 390 -11.31 17.26 -5.48
C PRO A 390 -11.26 16.88 -6.97
N PRO A 391 -11.52 17.83 -7.90
CA PRO A 391 -11.46 17.55 -9.33
C PRO A 391 -10.05 17.10 -9.75
N CYS A 392 -9.97 16.17 -10.69
CA CYS A 392 -8.70 15.73 -11.24
C CYS A 392 -8.09 16.81 -12.16
N PRO A 393 -6.85 17.28 -11.92
CA PRO A 393 -6.19 18.24 -12.80
C PRO A 393 -5.97 17.73 -14.24
N GLY A 394 -5.98 16.41 -14.43
CA GLY A 394 -5.87 15.76 -15.73
C GLY A 394 -7.21 15.50 -16.43
N ASP A 395 -8.32 15.96 -15.85
CA ASP A 395 -9.68 15.81 -16.38
C ASP A 395 -10.09 14.34 -16.65
N ILE A 396 -9.63 13.43 -15.78
CA ILE A 396 -9.91 11.99 -15.80
C ILE A 396 -11.20 11.72 -15.01
N MET A 397 -12.32 12.23 -15.51
CA MET A 397 -13.59 12.24 -14.78
C MET A 397 -14.74 11.90 -15.70
N VAL A 398 -15.84 11.35 -15.17
CA VAL A 398 -17.07 11.07 -15.91
C VAL A 398 -17.76 12.34 -16.43
N SER A 399 -17.43 13.52 -15.91
CA SER A 399 -17.83 14.81 -16.51
C SER A 399 -17.16 15.06 -17.87
N ASN A 400 -16.06 14.37 -18.18
CA ASN A 400 -15.38 14.42 -19.47
C ASN A 400 -15.87 13.25 -20.36
N PRO A 401 -16.49 13.52 -21.53
CA PRO A 401 -16.98 12.49 -22.45
C PRO A 401 -15.90 11.52 -22.96
N GLU A 402 -14.62 11.86 -22.86
CA GLU A 402 -13.53 10.92 -23.19
C GLU A 402 -13.50 9.70 -22.24
N TRP A 403 -13.95 9.88 -21.00
CA TRP A 403 -14.00 8.84 -19.97
C TRP A 403 -15.40 8.23 -19.79
N VAL A 404 -16.33 8.53 -20.71
CA VAL A 404 -17.66 7.91 -20.79
C VAL A 404 -17.80 7.26 -22.16
N GLY A 405 -18.25 6.02 -22.22
CA GLY A 405 -18.50 5.40 -23.52
C GLY A 405 -19.02 3.99 -23.46
N THR A 406 -19.53 3.52 -24.59
CA THR A 406 -19.95 2.13 -24.74
C THR A 406 -18.75 1.18 -24.83
N GLU A 407 -18.96 -0.12 -24.63
CA GLU A 407 -17.91 -1.13 -24.82
C GLU A 407 -17.19 -0.98 -26.17
N SER A 408 -17.94 -0.80 -27.27
CA SER A 408 -17.35 -0.64 -28.60
C SER A 408 -16.49 0.63 -28.71
N GLN A 409 -16.95 1.75 -28.12
CA GLN A 409 -16.18 3.00 -28.10
C GLN A 409 -14.89 2.84 -27.28
N TRP A 410 -14.96 2.19 -26.12
CA TRP A 410 -13.79 1.92 -25.29
C TRP A 410 -12.78 1.01 -25.99
N ARG A 411 -13.23 -0.06 -26.68
CA ARG A 411 -12.34 -0.90 -27.51
C ARG A 411 -11.63 -0.08 -28.59
N GLY A 412 -12.36 0.82 -29.25
CA GLY A 412 -11.81 1.76 -30.22
C GLY A 412 -10.73 2.68 -29.62
N ARG A 413 -10.98 3.25 -28.43
CA ARG A 413 -10.02 4.10 -27.70
C ARG A 413 -8.76 3.34 -27.34
N ILE A 414 -8.86 2.13 -26.80
CA ILE A 414 -7.69 1.28 -26.48
C ILE A 414 -6.87 1.03 -27.75
N ALA A 415 -7.53 0.65 -28.85
CA ALA A 415 -6.86 0.41 -30.13
C ALA A 415 -6.10 1.65 -30.62
N GLN A 416 -6.75 2.82 -30.55
CA GLN A 416 -6.15 4.09 -30.93
C GLN A 416 -4.96 4.46 -30.04
N TRP A 417 -5.09 4.35 -28.71
CA TRP A 417 -4.02 4.69 -27.78
C TRP A 417 -2.81 3.74 -27.93
N ALA A 418 -3.05 2.44 -28.11
CA ALA A 418 -2.00 1.46 -28.36
C ALA A 418 -1.27 1.70 -29.69
N ALA A 419 -1.98 2.18 -30.72
CA ALA A 419 -1.38 2.51 -32.02
C ALA A 419 -0.59 3.83 -32.02
N LYS A 420 -1.09 4.87 -31.34
CA LYS A 420 -0.50 6.22 -31.36
C LYS A 420 0.82 6.30 -30.59
N ARG A 421 0.91 5.59 -29.45
CA ARG A 421 2.14 5.42 -28.65
C ARG A 421 2.80 6.74 -28.18
N ASP A 422 2.06 7.84 -28.15
CA ASP A 422 2.55 9.09 -27.58
C ASP A 422 2.41 9.11 -26.05
N GLY A 423 3.07 10.06 -25.39
CA GLY A 423 3.08 10.13 -23.93
C GLY A 423 1.70 10.24 -23.28
N GLU A 424 0.75 10.87 -23.96
CA GLU A 424 -0.64 11.00 -23.50
C GLU A 424 -1.39 9.67 -23.60
N SER A 425 -1.31 8.97 -24.74
CA SER A 425 -1.94 7.67 -24.96
C SER A 425 -1.42 6.61 -24.01
N LEU A 426 -0.09 6.59 -23.78
CA LEU A 426 0.54 5.68 -22.83
C LEU A 426 0.05 5.96 -21.41
N MET A 427 -0.10 7.23 -21.03
CA MET A 427 -0.65 7.60 -19.72
C MET A 427 -2.10 7.12 -19.57
N ARG A 428 -2.95 7.34 -20.58
CA ARG A 428 -4.36 6.88 -20.57
C ARG A 428 -4.48 5.36 -20.44
N LEU A 429 -3.68 4.60 -21.18
CA LEU A 429 -3.59 3.14 -21.03
C LEU A 429 -3.14 2.74 -19.62
N ALA A 430 -2.19 3.48 -19.05
CA ALA A 430 -1.64 3.16 -17.73
C ALA A 430 -2.64 3.48 -16.60
N ILE A 431 -3.45 4.52 -16.76
CA ILE A 431 -4.59 4.86 -15.89
C ILE A 431 -5.66 3.77 -16.00
N LEU A 432 -6.03 3.36 -17.22
CA LEU A 432 -7.04 2.33 -17.47
C LEU A 432 -6.62 0.95 -16.95
N LEU A 433 -5.33 0.61 -17.02
CA LEU A 433 -4.80 -0.64 -16.47
C LEU A 433 -4.96 -0.75 -14.94
N ASP A 434 -5.10 0.38 -14.25
CA ASP A 434 -5.39 0.43 -12.81
C ASP A 434 -6.89 0.44 -12.50
N ALA A 435 -7.76 0.38 -13.51
CA ALA A 435 -9.19 0.51 -13.31
C ALA A 435 -9.76 -0.57 -12.38
N HIS A 436 -10.61 -0.14 -11.45
CA HIS A 436 -11.37 -0.98 -10.52
C HIS A 436 -12.85 -0.58 -10.57
N ALA A 437 -13.75 -1.57 -10.64
CA ALA A 437 -15.19 -1.30 -10.69
C ALA A 437 -15.72 -1.00 -9.28
N VAL A 438 -16.44 0.11 -9.12
CA VAL A 438 -17.01 0.54 -7.84
C VAL A 438 -18.54 0.50 -7.81
N ALA A 439 -19.20 0.61 -8.97
CA ALA A 439 -20.65 0.49 -9.06
C ALA A 439 -21.09 -0.05 -10.43
N GLY A 440 -22.32 -0.59 -10.47
CA GLY A 440 -22.88 -1.23 -11.66
C GLY A 440 -22.27 -2.59 -12.00
N ASN A 441 -22.35 -2.96 -13.28
CA ASN A 441 -21.96 -4.27 -13.80
C ASN A 441 -20.44 -4.39 -14.05
N ALA A 442 -19.72 -4.91 -13.06
CA ALA A 442 -18.27 -5.12 -13.13
C ALA A 442 -17.80 -6.02 -14.29
N ALA A 443 -18.68 -6.83 -14.89
CA ALA A 443 -18.33 -7.66 -16.04
C ALA A 443 -17.96 -6.83 -17.28
N LEU A 444 -18.49 -5.60 -17.41
CA LEU A 444 -18.12 -4.64 -18.46
C LEU A 444 -16.63 -4.30 -18.40
N LEU A 445 -16.15 -3.94 -17.21
CA LEU A 445 -14.73 -3.66 -16.99
C LEU A 445 -13.86 -4.90 -17.20
N ALA A 446 -14.32 -6.08 -16.77
CA ALA A 446 -13.58 -7.32 -16.98
C ALA A 446 -13.35 -7.62 -18.47
N ARG A 447 -14.38 -7.46 -19.32
CA ARG A 447 -14.26 -7.61 -20.77
C ARG A 447 -13.34 -6.57 -21.41
N LEU A 448 -13.42 -5.33 -20.92
CA LEU A 448 -12.55 -4.25 -21.41
C LEU A 448 -11.08 -4.49 -21.04
N ARG A 449 -10.82 -5.02 -19.85
CA ARG A 449 -9.47 -5.39 -19.41
C ARG A 449 -8.86 -6.50 -20.28
N GLU A 450 -9.67 -7.48 -20.67
CA GLU A 450 -9.21 -8.54 -21.59
C GLU A 450 -8.80 -7.96 -22.95
N GLU A 451 -9.59 -7.01 -23.49
CA GLU A 451 -9.22 -6.30 -24.73
C GLU A 451 -7.88 -5.56 -24.58
N LEU A 452 -7.69 -4.86 -23.46
CA LEU A 452 -6.46 -4.13 -23.17
C LEU A 452 -5.26 -5.09 -23.17
N PHE A 453 -5.39 -6.26 -22.53
CA PHE A 453 -4.34 -7.26 -22.52
C PHE A 453 -4.08 -7.86 -23.90
N GLU A 454 -5.11 -8.22 -24.66
CA GLU A 454 -4.92 -8.80 -25.99
C GLU A 454 -4.18 -7.85 -26.93
N ARG A 455 -4.49 -6.56 -26.89
CA ARG A 455 -3.82 -5.56 -27.74
C ARG A 455 -2.41 -5.21 -27.29
N CYS A 456 -2.17 -5.12 -25.98
CA CYS A 456 -0.97 -4.47 -25.47
C CYS A 456 0.11 -5.45 -24.97
N SER A 457 -0.27 -6.62 -24.45
CA SER A 457 0.67 -7.51 -23.73
C SER A 457 1.76 -8.15 -24.61
N ARG A 458 1.52 -8.25 -25.93
CA ARG A 458 2.47 -8.85 -26.90
C ARG A 458 3.14 -7.84 -27.80
N ASP A 459 2.81 -6.56 -27.68
CA ASP A 459 3.43 -5.49 -28.46
C ASP A 459 4.70 -5.03 -27.75
N GLU A 460 5.83 -5.65 -28.10
CA GLU A 460 7.14 -5.35 -27.50
C GLU A 460 7.52 -3.87 -27.63
N ILE A 461 7.15 -3.23 -28.74
CA ILE A 461 7.42 -1.81 -28.96
C ILE A 461 6.62 -0.97 -27.95
N LEU A 462 5.31 -1.23 -27.83
CA LEU A 462 4.46 -0.56 -26.85
C LEU A 462 4.97 -0.76 -25.42
N LEU A 463 5.36 -1.99 -25.05
CA LEU A 463 5.90 -2.31 -23.73
C LEU A 463 7.19 -1.52 -23.44
N SER A 464 8.09 -1.37 -24.43
CA SER A 464 9.28 -0.52 -24.28
C SER A 464 8.91 0.95 -24.07
N TYR A 465 7.93 1.50 -24.78
CA TYR A 465 7.43 2.85 -24.52
C TYR A 465 6.81 3.00 -23.12
N PHE A 466 6.06 2.00 -22.66
CA PHE A 466 5.50 1.94 -21.30
C PHE A 466 6.62 1.93 -20.25
N ALA A 467 7.61 1.06 -20.42
CA ALA A 467 8.78 0.95 -19.54
C ALA A 467 9.58 2.26 -19.47
N ARG A 468 9.77 2.96 -20.60
CA ARG A 468 10.46 4.27 -20.64
C ARG A 468 9.77 5.30 -19.77
N THR A 469 8.45 5.21 -19.59
CA THR A 469 7.73 6.16 -18.74
C THR A 469 8.17 6.04 -17.28
N ALA A 470 8.46 4.83 -16.78
CA ALA A 470 9.04 4.63 -15.44
C ALA A 470 10.43 5.29 -15.27
N LEU A 471 11.12 5.56 -16.39
CA LEU A 471 12.42 6.23 -16.42
C LEU A 471 12.33 7.76 -16.53
N ARG A 472 11.14 8.32 -16.80
CA ARG A 472 10.92 9.74 -17.11
C ARG A 472 11.46 10.70 -16.06
N PHE A 473 11.31 10.37 -14.78
CA PHE A 473 11.79 11.20 -13.68
C PHE A 473 13.13 10.69 -13.15
N SER A 474 14.07 11.60 -12.93
CA SER A 474 15.30 11.25 -12.23
C SER A 474 14.95 10.83 -10.80
N THR A 475 15.46 9.69 -10.36
CA THR A 475 15.42 9.32 -8.95
C THR A 475 16.11 10.45 -8.16
N PRO A 476 15.53 10.98 -7.06
CA PRO A 476 16.01 12.15 -6.32
C PRO A 476 17.24 11.82 -5.46
N LEU A 477 17.99 10.85 -5.93
CA LEU A 477 19.39 10.70 -5.62
C LEU A 477 20.14 11.71 -6.48
N THR A 478 21.21 12.27 -5.96
CA THR A 478 22.24 12.84 -6.83
C THR A 478 22.68 11.74 -7.81
N LEU A 479 23.43 12.10 -8.85
CA LEU A 479 24.08 11.07 -9.69
C LEU A 479 24.93 10.07 -8.85
N PHE A 480 25.15 10.42 -7.58
CA PHE A 480 26.02 9.88 -6.55
C PHE A 480 25.28 9.20 -5.39
N GLY A 481 24.03 8.74 -5.56
CA GLY A 481 23.37 7.90 -4.54
C GLY A 481 22.98 8.56 -3.21
N SER A 482 23.50 9.75 -2.90
CA SER A 482 23.04 10.60 -1.79
C SER A 482 21.71 11.25 -2.15
N LEU A 483 20.88 11.57 -1.16
CA LEU A 483 19.68 12.39 -1.39
C LEU A 483 20.12 13.72 -2.04
N LYS A 484 19.48 14.11 -3.16
CA LYS A 484 19.64 15.48 -3.68
C LYS A 484 19.35 16.43 -2.52
N LYS A 485 20.10 17.53 -2.40
CA LYS A 485 19.79 18.69 -1.55
C LYS A 485 19.02 19.73 -2.39
N PRO A 486 17.75 19.51 -2.82
CA PRO A 486 16.96 20.62 -3.29
C PRO A 486 16.72 21.55 -2.09
N GLN A 487 16.84 22.86 -2.28
CA GLN A 487 16.51 23.87 -1.26
C GLN A 487 15.05 23.73 -0.74
N HIS A 488 14.23 22.86 -1.36
CA HIS A 488 12.79 22.73 -1.14
C HIS A 488 12.30 21.28 -0.91
N GLY A 489 13.20 20.32 -0.62
CA GLY A 489 12.82 18.92 -0.32
C GLY A 489 12.69 17.96 -1.52
N VAL A 490 12.76 16.65 -1.26
CA VAL A 490 12.80 15.56 -2.24
C VAL A 490 11.39 15.17 -2.69
N ASP A 491 11.09 15.26 -3.99
CA ASP A 491 9.81 14.81 -4.56
C ASP A 491 9.75 13.28 -4.58
N ILE A 492 9.17 12.70 -3.52
CA ILE A 492 9.08 11.24 -3.34
C ILE A 492 8.08 10.63 -4.32
N LYS A 493 7.05 11.38 -4.73
CA LYS A 493 6.07 10.89 -5.70
C LYS A 493 6.72 10.63 -7.05
N LYS A 494 7.39 11.63 -7.64
CA LYS A 494 8.07 11.47 -8.94
C LYS A 494 9.31 10.57 -8.83
N GLY A 495 9.98 10.66 -7.69
CA GLY A 495 11.29 10.08 -7.49
C GLY A 495 11.34 8.62 -7.06
N GLY A 496 10.34 8.18 -6.30
CA GLY A 496 10.28 6.86 -5.68
C GLY A 496 9.02 6.09 -6.06
N ILE A 497 7.84 6.64 -5.74
CA ILE A 497 6.55 5.96 -5.96
C ILE A 497 6.31 5.73 -7.44
N PHE A 498 6.45 6.78 -8.27
CA PHE A 498 6.12 6.72 -9.69
C PHE A 498 6.91 5.65 -10.46
N PRO A 499 8.26 5.55 -10.34
CA PRO A 499 9.01 4.49 -10.99
C PRO A 499 8.60 3.07 -10.55
N ILE A 500 8.32 2.85 -9.26
CA ILE A 500 7.87 1.55 -8.76
C ILE A 500 6.52 1.20 -9.37
N VAL A 501 5.51 2.06 -9.18
CA VAL A 501 4.15 1.83 -9.68
C VAL A 501 4.16 1.60 -11.18
N HIS A 502 4.83 2.45 -11.95
CA HIS A 502 4.81 2.37 -13.41
C HIS A 502 5.61 1.18 -13.92
N GLY A 503 6.77 0.88 -13.32
CA GLY A 503 7.58 -0.27 -13.70
C GLY A 503 6.87 -1.60 -13.40
N VAL A 504 6.27 -1.74 -12.22
CA VAL A 504 5.48 -2.93 -11.85
C VAL A 504 4.26 -3.06 -12.75
N ARG A 505 3.61 -1.94 -13.10
CA ARG A 505 2.50 -1.89 -14.05
C ARG A 505 2.92 -2.41 -15.43
N THR A 506 4.09 -2.03 -15.94
CA THR A 506 4.60 -2.54 -17.22
C THR A 506 4.81 -4.06 -17.19
N LEU A 507 5.42 -4.58 -16.12
CA LEU A 507 5.62 -6.01 -15.96
C LEU A 507 4.27 -6.75 -15.84
N ALA A 508 3.31 -6.18 -15.11
CA ALA A 508 1.96 -6.73 -14.99
C ALA A 508 1.22 -6.75 -16.34
N LEU A 509 1.37 -5.70 -17.17
CA LEU A 509 0.80 -5.64 -18.51
C LEU A 509 1.36 -6.73 -19.43
N GLU A 510 2.68 -6.91 -19.45
CA GLU A 510 3.38 -7.95 -20.22
C GLU A 510 2.86 -9.36 -19.85
N ARG A 511 2.52 -9.56 -18.57
CA ARG A 511 2.11 -10.86 -18.02
C ARG A 511 0.60 -11.03 -17.85
N ARG A 512 -0.20 -10.06 -18.30
CA ARG A 512 -1.67 -10.05 -18.17
C ARG A 512 -2.17 -10.23 -16.73
N ILE A 513 -1.44 -9.67 -15.77
CA ILE A 513 -1.81 -9.73 -14.34
C ILE A 513 -3.00 -8.80 -14.10
N THR A 514 -4.10 -9.37 -13.56
CA THR A 514 -5.37 -8.65 -13.37
C THR A 514 -5.42 -7.80 -12.10
N ALA A 515 -4.54 -8.06 -11.13
CA ALA A 515 -4.43 -7.26 -9.91
C ALA A 515 -4.11 -5.79 -10.25
N THR A 516 -4.75 -4.86 -9.54
CA THR A 516 -4.54 -3.41 -9.76
C THR A 516 -3.52 -2.84 -8.76
N SER A 517 -3.56 -3.28 -7.50
CA SER A 517 -2.61 -2.85 -6.48
C SER A 517 -1.17 -3.17 -6.89
N THR A 518 -0.24 -2.23 -6.68
CA THR A 518 1.19 -2.47 -6.94
C THR A 518 1.74 -3.59 -6.05
N LEU A 519 1.27 -3.72 -4.80
CA LEU A 519 1.70 -4.80 -3.91
C LEU A 519 1.19 -6.16 -4.39
N GLU A 520 -0.11 -6.27 -4.72
CA GLU A 520 -0.68 -7.53 -5.26
C GLU A 520 -0.06 -7.90 -6.62
N ARG A 521 0.31 -6.91 -7.44
CA ARG A 521 1.05 -7.16 -8.70
C ARG A 521 2.45 -7.70 -8.44
N LEU A 522 3.16 -7.21 -7.43
CA LEU A 522 4.47 -7.74 -7.04
C LEU A 522 4.36 -9.21 -6.63
N GLU A 523 3.38 -9.55 -5.79
CA GLU A 523 3.08 -10.93 -5.39
C GLU A 523 2.76 -11.82 -6.59
N ALA A 524 1.90 -11.36 -7.50
CA ALA A 524 1.56 -12.09 -8.71
C ALA A 524 2.76 -12.28 -9.67
N LEU A 525 3.66 -11.29 -9.77
CA LEU A 525 4.89 -11.38 -10.58
C LEU A 525 5.90 -12.37 -9.99
N VAL A 526 5.94 -12.51 -8.66
CA VAL A 526 6.74 -13.54 -7.98
C VAL A 526 6.15 -14.92 -8.24
N ALA A 527 4.84 -15.09 -8.08
CA ALA A 527 4.15 -16.35 -8.37
C ALA A 527 4.32 -16.80 -9.84
N ASP A 528 4.36 -15.85 -10.77
CA ASP A 528 4.64 -16.08 -12.20
C ASP A 528 6.13 -16.26 -12.53
N GLY A 529 7.03 -16.11 -11.56
CA GLY A 529 8.47 -16.32 -11.69
C GLY A 529 9.21 -15.21 -12.46
N ARG A 530 8.58 -14.05 -12.65
CA ARG A 530 9.17 -12.90 -13.38
C ARG A 530 9.92 -11.94 -12.49
N LEU A 531 9.70 -12.02 -11.18
CA LEU A 531 10.40 -11.23 -10.18
C LEU A 531 10.90 -12.14 -9.06
N GLU A 532 12.13 -11.92 -8.61
CA GLU A 532 12.65 -12.61 -7.43
C GLU A 532 11.90 -12.14 -6.18
N GLU A 533 11.44 -13.07 -5.35
CA GLU A 533 10.68 -12.82 -4.12
C GLU A 533 11.33 -11.73 -3.26
N ARG A 534 12.63 -11.86 -2.99
CA ARG A 534 13.39 -10.90 -2.18
C ARG A 534 13.38 -9.48 -2.76
N PHE A 535 13.51 -9.36 -4.08
CA PHE A 535 13.52 -8.05 -4.73
C PHE A 535 12.12 -7.44 -4.80
N ALA A 536 11.08 -8.27 -4.90
CA ALA A 536 9.69 -7.85 -4.81
C ALA A 536 9.35 -7.34 -3.40
N GLU A 537 9.82 -8.01 -2.35
CA GLU A 537 9.72 -7.56 -0.96
C GLU A 537 10.40 -6.20 -0.75
N ASP A 538 11.65 -6.05 -1.21
CA ASP A 538 12.40 -4.80 -1.12
C ASP A 538 11.67 -3.63 -1.85
N LEU A 539 11.06 -3.90 -3.01
CA LEU A 539 10.22 -2.92 -3.73
C LEU A 539 8.94 -2.56 -2.96
N GLY A 540 8.26 -3.55 -2.37
CA GLY A 540 7.06 -3.34 -1.57
C GLY A 540 7.32 -2.52 -0.31
N GLU A 541 8.45 -2.77 0.36
CA GLU A 541 8.90 -2.01 1.52
C GLU A 541 9.31 -0.58 1.14
N ALA A 542 10.01 -0.40 0.02
CA ALA A 542 10.33 0.93 -0.51
C ALA A 542 9.06 1.74 -0.82
N LEU A 543 8.08 1.15 -1.48
CA LEU A 543 6.78 1.78 -1.77
C LEU A 543 6.05 2.17 -0.47
N SER A 544 6.07 1.30 0.53
CA SER A 544 5.45 1.53 1.83
C SER A 544 6.12 2.70 2.55
N LEU A 545 7.45 2.74 2.60
CA LEU A 545 8.20 3.85 3.20
C LEU A 545 7.89 5.19 2.52
N PHE A 546 7.93 5.23 1.18
CA PHE A 546 7.64 6.44 0.43
C PHE A 546 6.22 6.96 0.68
N THR A 547 5.25 6.06 0.72
CA THR A 547 3.86 6.41 0.96
C THR A 547 3.64 6.87 2.41
N GLU A 548 4.33 6.26 3.39
CA GLU A 548 4.27 6.68 4.79
C GLU A 548 4.85 8.09 4.98
N LEU A 549 6.03 8.36 4.42
CA LEU A 549 6.67 9.67 4.49
C LEU A 549 5.79 10.76 3.86
N ARG A 550 5.21 10.47 2.68
CA ARG A 550 4.28 11.37 2.00
C ARG A 550 3.02 11.62 2.84
N LEU A 551 2.43 10.56 3.41
CA LEU A 551 1.22 10.66 4.22
C LEU A 551 1.44 11.53 5.46
N ARG A 552 2.55 11.34 6.19
CA ARG A 552 2.86 12.16 7.38
C ARG A 552 2.88 13.64 7.07
N GLN A 553 3.50 14.02 5.96
CA GLN A 553 3.53 15.42 5.55
C GLN A 553 2.15 15.95 5.21
N GLN A 554 1.32 15.15 4.54
CA GLN A 554 -0.06 15.54 4.24
C GLN A 554 -0.90 15.68 5.53
N LEU A 555 -0.71 14.78 6.51
CA LEU A 555 -1.42 14.84 7.79
C LEU A 555 -0.99 16.05 8.63
N ALA A 556 0.31 16.37 8.70
CA ALA A 556 0.81 17.53 9.42
C ALA A 556 0.21 18.85 8.88
N ARG A 557 -0.01 18.94 7.56
CA ARG A 557 -0.65 20.11 6.91
C ARG A 557 -2.12 20.27 7.26
N LEU A 558 -2.82 19.18 7.59
CA LEU A 558 -4.22 19.27 8.03
C LEU A 558 -4.35 19.95 9.40
N ASP A 559 -3.27 19.98 10.20
CA ASP A 559 -3.25 20.62 11.52
C ASP A 559 -2.78 22.08 11.47
N GLU A 560 -2.15 22.53 10.37
CA GLU A 560 -1.67 23.91 10.16
C GLU A 560 -2.20 24.51 8.83
N PRO A 561 -3.44 25.06 8.81
CA PRO A 561 -4.08 25.54 7.59
C PRO A 561 -3.42 26.78 6.96
N GLU A 562 -2.61 27.53 7.70
CA GLU A 562 -2.13 28.87 7.33
C GLU A 562 -0.74 28.91 6.65
N GLY A 563 -0.07 27.77 6.48
CA GLY A 563 1.24 27.65 5.81
C GLY A 563 1.17 26.92 4.47
N ARG A 564 0.64 27.56 3.41
CA ARG A 564 0.61 26.98 2.06
C ARG A 564 2.01 26.96 1.44
N ASP A 565 2.74 25.86 1.62
CA ASP A 565 3.88 25.52 0.78
C ASP A 565 3.38 24.76 -0.47
N GLU A 566 3.76 25.20 -1.67
CA GLU A 566 3.17 24.84 -2.98
C GLU A 566 3.39 23.36 -3.41
N ALA A 567 4.09 22.54 -2.61
CA ALA A 567 4.52 21.20 -3.02
C ALA A 567 4.14 20.06 -2.03
N PRO A 568 2.99 19.39 -2.18
CA PRO A 568 2.51 18.31 -1.29
C PRO A 568 3.34 17.02 -1.31
N ASP A 569 4.15 16.82 -2.33
CA ASP A 569 4.90 15.58 -2.54
C ASP A 569 6.39 15.67 -2.14
N ARG A 570 6.82 16.78 -1.54
CA ARG A 570 8.24 17.05 -1.21
C ARG A 570 8.58 16.79 0.25
N VAL A 571 9.44 15.79 0.48
CA VAL A 571 10.00 15.47 1.79
C VAL A 571 11.19 16.35 2.13
N VAL A 572 11.06 17.12 3.22
CA VAL A 572 12.15 17.91 3.78
C VAL A 572 13.09 16.96 4.51
N VAL A 573 14.18 16.58 3.84
CA VAL A 573 15.15 15.59 4.33
C VAL A 573 15.75 15.98 5.68
N GLN A 574 15.87 17.27 5.96
CA GLN A 574 16.41 17.80 7.22
C GLN A 574 15.49 17.57 8.43
N ALA A 575 14.19 17.34 8.20
CA ALA A 575 13.23 17.03 9.26
C ALA A 575 13.19 15.53 9.62
N LEU A 576 13.93 14.69 8.88
CA LEU A 576 14.00 13.24 9.12
C LEU A 576 15.15 12.91 10.09
N SER A 577 14.92 11.90 10.94
CA SER A 577 15.99 11.31 11.76
C SER A 577 17.09 10.69 10.88
N SER A 578 18.30 10.47 11.43
CA SER A 578 19.40 9.80 10.71
C SER A 578 18.98 8.45 10.13
N LEU A 579 18.29 7.63 10.93
CA LEU A 579 17.75 6.34 10.50
C LEU A 579 16.72 6.47 9.36
N GLU A 580 15.81 7.44 9.43
CA GLU A 580 14.83 7.68 8.35
C GLU A 580 15.50 8.18 7.06
N ARG A 581 16.56 8.99 7.17
CA ARG A 581 17.37 9.42 6.02
C ARG A 581 18.08 8.22 5.35
N ASP A 582 18.61 7.31 6.14
CA ASP A 582 19.27 6.10 5.63
C ASP A 582 18.31 5.14 4.97
N LEU A 583 17.14 4.91 5.56
CA LEU A 583 16.07 4.12 4.95
C LEU A 583 15.57 4.72 3.65
N LEU A 584 15.36 6.04 3.62
CA LEU A 584 14.95 6.75 2.41
C LEU A 584 16.00 6.60 1.30
N ARG A 585 17.28 6.68 1.64
CA ARG A 585 18.40 6.46 0.71
C ARG A 585 18.40 5.04 0.15
N GLU A 586 18.29 4.04 1.03
CA GLU A 586 18.28 2.63 0.65
C GLU A 586 17.07 2.28 -0.24
N ALA A 587 15.87 2.78 0.09
CA ALA A 587 14.68 2.65 -0.74
C ALA A 587 14.87 3.27 -2.14
N LEU A 588 15.52 4.43 -2.24
CA LEU A 588 15.82 5.04 -3.54
C LEU A 588 16.89 4.29 -4.33
N HIS A 589 17.81 3.59 -3.67
CA HIS A 589 18.74 2.68 -4.34
C HIS A 589 18.02 1.49 -4.97
N ILE A 590 17.04 0.89 -4.27
CA ILE A 590 16.17 -0.15 -4.83
C ILE A 590 15.42 0.36 -6.06
N VAL A 591 14.90 1.60 -6.02
CA VAL A 591 14.29 2.24 -7.20
C VAL A 591 15.28 2.38 -8.36
N LYS A 592 16.52 2.80 -8.08
CA LYS A 592 17.57 2.91 -9.10
C LYS A 592 17.88 1.55 -9.73
N GLU A 593 18.02 0.51 -8.93
CA GLU A 593 18.24 -0.86 -9.39
C GLU A 593 17.05 -1.36 -10.24
N PHE A 594 15.82 -1.12 -9.80
CA PHE A 594 14.63 -1.52 -10.55
C PHE A 594 14.56 -0.86 -11.93
N LYS A 595 14.88 0.43 -12.01
CA LYS A 595 14.99 1.16 -13.27
C LYS A 595 16.05 0.56 -14.20
N GLN A 596 17.21 0.15 -13.67
CA GLN A 596 18.24 -0.55 -14.45
C GLN A 596 17.76 -1.91 -14.98
N ARG A 597 17.09 -2.70 -14.13
CA ARG A 597 16.49 -3.99 -14.55
C ARG A 597 15.47 -3.79 -15.67
N LEU A 598 14.62 -2.76 -15.59
CA LEU A 598 13.68 -2.40 -16.64
C LEU A 598 14.39 -1.97 -17.93
N SER A 599 15.42 -1.13 -17.83
CA SER A 599 16.23 -0.70 -18.99
C SER A 599 16.84 -1.88 -19.72
N HIS A 600 17.41 -2.84 -19.00
CA HIS A 600 17.99 -4.04 -19.58
C HIS A 600 16.92 -4.94 -20.23
N ARG A 601 15.82 -5.22 -19.51
CA ARG A 601 14.74 -6.09 -19.99
C ARG A 601 14.09 -5.58 -21.27
N PHE A 602 13.84 -4.27 -21.36
CA PHE A 602 13.13 -3.65 -22.48
C PHE A 602 14.06 -2.98 -23.50
N HIS A 603 15.38 -3.18 -23.38
CA HIS A 603 16.41 -2.64 -24.30
C HIS A 603 16.38 -1.11 -24.45
N LEU A 604 16.18 -0.40 -23.35
CA LEU A 604 15.96 1.06 -23.37
C LEU A 604 17.24 1.90 -23.51
N GLU A 605 18.41 1.26 -23.46
CA GLU A 605 19.73 1.92 -23.57
C GLU A 605 20.21 2.12 -25.02
N TYR A 606 19.52 1.51 -25.98
CA TYR A 606 19.82 1.59 -27.41
C TYR A 606 18.67 2.26 -28.18
N SER A 607 18.41 3.56 -27.96
CA SER A 607 17.48 4.35 -28.78
C SER A 607 17.73 5.85 -28.68
#